data_AF-A0A3V3KDQ4-F1
#
_entry.id   AF-A0A3V3KDQ4-F1
#
_cell.length_a   1.000
_cell.length_b   1.000
_cell.length_c   1.000
_cell.angle_alpha   90.00
_cell.angle_beta   90.00
_cell.angle_gamma   90.00
#
_symmetry.space_group_name_H-M   'P 1'
#
loop_
_entity.id
_entity.type
_entity.pdbx_description
1 polymer ?
#
loop_
_entity_poly.entity_id
_entity_poly.type
_entity_poly.pdbx_seq_one_letter_code
_entity_poly.pdbx_strand_id
1 'polypeptide(L)' 'MMMGRNWWEEGKAVHEGYSWIWPCGSVWFNSIILLDDVESSILRGLKFLETWSVTGTVDEPIICDEYGNDWRDITR' A
#
# COMPACT_ATOMS: atom_id res chain seq x y z
N MET A 1 -4.66 13.84 -9.88
CA MET A 1 -5.36 13.50 -8.62
C MET A 1 -4.46 12.45 -7.96
N MET A 2 -3.61 12.87 -7.03
CA MET A 2 -2.58 12.03 -6.42
C MET A 2 -3.08 11.61 -5.04
N MET A 3 -3.81 10.50 -4.97
CA MET A 3 -3.91 9.77 -3.70
C MET A 3 -2.56 9.05 -3.51
N GLY A 4 -2.05 8.97 -2.28
CA GLY A 4 -0.76 8.33 -1.97
C GLY A 4 0.35 9.29 -1.55
N ARG A 5 0.75 10.23 -2.43
CA ARG A 5 1.88 11.14 -2.19
C ARG A 5 1.72 12.11 -1.01
N ASN A 6 0.48 12.34 -0.55
CA ASN A 6 0.18 13.48 0.32
C ASN A 6 -0.36 13.08 1.70
N TRP A 7 -0.50 11.78 2.00
CA TRP A 7 -1.11 11.37 3.27
C TRP A 7 -0.10 11.30 4.42
N TRP A 8 1.18 11.15 4.12
CA TRP A 8 2.22 11.00 5.14
C TRP A 8 3.36 11.97 4.84
N GLU A 9 3.61 12.90 5.78
CA GLU A 9 4.66 13.91 5.65
C GLU A 9 6.03 13.26 5.40
N GLU A 10 6.87 13.91 4.59
CA GLU A 10 8.28 13.54 4.44
C GLU A 10 8.96 13.57 5.81
N GLY A 11 9.23 12.40 6.37
CA GLY A 11 9.71 12.30 7.73
C GLY A 11 10.07 10.86 8.08
N LYS A 12 11.18 10.72 8.82
CA LYS A 12 11.83 9.45 9.20
C LYS A 12 10.82 8.41 9.72
N ALA A 13 10.51 7.42 8.90
CA ALA A 13 9.84 6.20 9.34
C ALA A 13 10.82 5.38 10.17
N VAL A 14 10.68 5.41 11.50
CA VAL A 14 11.31 4.38 12.33
C VAL A 14 10.47 3.11 12.16
N HIS A 15 11.08 2.08 11.59
CA HIS A 15 10.45 0.78 11.39
C HIS A 15 10.77 -0.11 12.59
N GLU A 16 9.79 -0.30 13.49
CA GLU A 16 9.87 -1.25 14.58
C GLU A 16 8.80 -2.33 14.40
N GLY A 17 9.23 -3.51 13.97
CA GLY A 17 8.36 -4.66 13.74
C GLY A 17 7.31 -4.40 12.67
N TYR A 18 6.06 -4.18 13.11
CA TYR A 18 4.89 -3.97 12.26
C TYR A 18 4.31 -2.56 12.40
N SER A 19 5.14 -1.60 12.81
CA SER A 19 4.74 -0.22 13.04
C SER A 19 5.63 0.76 12.27
N TRP A 20 5.00 1.84 11.82
CA TRP A 20 5.66 2.97 11.19
C TRP A 20 5.34 4.23 11.98
N ILE A 21 6.38 4.92 12.45
CA ILE A 21 6.24 6.10 13.29
C ILE A 21 6.68 7.33 12.51
N TRP A 22 5.80 8.33 12.44
CA TRP A 22 6.06 9.68 11.94
C TRP A 22 5.96 10.71 13.07
N PRO A 23 6.48 11.94 12.89
CA PRO A 23 6.34 13.01 13.88
C PRO A 23 4.88 13.33 14.27
N CYS A 24 3.95 13.15 13.33
CA CYS A 24 2.53 13.45 13.50
C CYS A 24 1.67 12.26 13.98
N GLY A 25 2.23 11.05 14.06
CA GLY A 25 1.49 9.87 14.51
C GLY A 25 2.16 8.54 14.17
N SER A 26 1.54 7.44 14.63
CA SER A 26 2.01 6.07 14.38
C SER A 26 0.96 5.27 13.63
N VAL A 27 1.38 4.49 12.64
CA VAL A 27 0.55 3.51 11.92
C VAL A 27 1.00 2.11 12.34
N TRP A 28 0.03 1.25 12.64
CA TRP A 28 0.26 -0.14 13.02
C TRP A 28 -0.41 -1.04 11.99
N PHE A 29 0.31 -2.06 11.55
CA PHE A 29 -0.30 -3.15 10.82
C PHE A 29 -1.19 -3.96 11.78
N ASN A 30 -2.48 -3.98 11.50
CA ASN A 30 -3.45 -4.64 12.37
C ASN A 30 -3.75 -6.08 11.92
N SER A 31 -4.04 -6.28 10.63
CA SER A 31 -4.46 -7.58 10.10
C SER A 31 -4.25 -7.72 8.60
N ILE A 32 -4.08 -8.97 8.15
CA ILE A 32 -4.25 -9.40 6.75
C ILE A 32 -5.60 -10.11 6.67
N ILE A 33 -6.43 -9.70 5.72
CA ILE A 33 -7.69 -10.35 5.41
C ILE A 33 -7.62 -10.83 3.97
N LEU A 34 -7.91 -12.11 3.75
CA LEU A 34 -8.10 -12.65 2.41
C LEU A 34 -9.54 -12.35 2.00
N LEU A 35 -9.67 -11.66 0.88
CA LEU A 35 -10.97 -11.29 0.31
C LEU A 35 -11.39 -12.30 -0.74
N ASP A 36 -12.67 -12.58 -0.83
CA ASP A 36 -13.23 -13.27 -1.99
C ASP A 36 -13.35 -12.33 -3.22
N ASP A 37 -13.70 -12.90 -4.38
CA ASP A 37 -13.81 -12.15 -5.64
C ASP A 37 -14.88 -11.05 -5.57
N VAL A 38 -15.95 -11.25 -4.80
CA VAL A 38 -17.05 -10.28 -4.65
C VAL A 38 -16.61 -9.12 -3.77
N GLU A 39 -16.01 -9.41 -2.61
CA GLU A 39 -15.46 -8.42 -1.68
C GLU A 39 -14.37 -7.58 -2.35
N SER A 40 -13.45 -8.23 -3.08
CA SER A 40 -12.39 -7.57 -3.85
C SER A 40 -12.98 -6.62 -4.91
N SER A 41 -14.01 -7.06 -5.65
CA SER A 41 -14.69 -6.24 -6.65
C SER A 41 -15.37 -5.00 -6.04
N ILE A 42 -16.05 -5.18 -4.89
CA ILE A 42 -16.69 -4.07 -4.16
C ILE A 42 -15.63 -3.04 -3.74
N LEU A 43 -14.55 -3.47 -3.10
CA LEU A 43 -13.51 -2.55 -2.61
C LEU A 43 -12.79 -1.82 -3.75
N ARG A 44 -12.47 -2.51 -4.85
CA ARG A 44 -11.91 -1.87 -6.06
C ARG A 44 -12.85 -0.81 -6.63
N GLY A 45 -14.16 -1.02 -6.53
CA GLY A 45 -15.17 -0.05 -6.95
C GLY A 45 -15.19 1.26 -6.16
N LEU A 46 -14.61 1.29 -4.95
CA LEU A 46 -14.65 2.46 -4.07
C LEU A 46 -13.69 3.59 -4.46
N LYS A 47 -12.71 3.35 -5.35
CA LYS A 47 -11.78 4.35 -5.94
C LYS A 47 -10.96 5.23 -4.97
N PHE A 48 -11.10 5.07 -3.66
CA PHE A 48 -10.26 5.74 -2.65
C PHE A 48 -9.13 4.83 -2.15
N LEU A 49 -9.21 3.53 -2.41
CA LEU A 49 -8.19 2.56 -2.04
C LEU A 49 -7.14 2.48 -3.14
N GLU A 50 -5.87 2.59 -2.76
CA GLU A 50 -4.79 2.19 -3.64
C GLU A 50 -4.78 0.66 -3.76
N THR A 51 -4.89 0.19 -5.00
CA THR A 51 -4.87 -1.24 -5.29
C THR A 51 -3.54 -1.58 -5.94
N TRP A 52 -2.87 -2.58 -5.38
CA TRP A 52 -1.60 -3.09 -5.87
C TRP A 52 -1.77 -4.54 -6.30
N SER A 53 -1.22 -4.90 -7.45
CA SER A 53 -1.13 -6.27 -7.93
C SER A 53 0.25 -6.83 -7.60
N VAL A 54 0.27 -7.94 -6.85
CA VAL A 54 1.50 -8.66 -6.52
C VAL A 54 1.59 -9.90 -7.42
N THR A 55 2.65 -9.96 -8.23
CA THR A 55 2.96 -11.06 -9.14
C THR A 55 4.42 -11.49 -8.97
N GLY A 56 4.91 -12.45 -9.77
CA GLY A 56 6.28 -12.94 -9.68
C GLY A 56 6.44 -14.10 -8.70
N THR A 57 7.58 -14.17 -8.02
CA THR A 57 7.89 -15.22 -7.04
C THR A 57 7.98 -14.63 -5.63
N VAL A 58 8.06 -15.49 -4.62
CA VAL A 58 8.26 -15.06 -3.23
C VAL A 58 9.58 -14.31 -3.07
N ASP A 59 10.62 -14.74 -3.79
CA ASP A 59 11.95 -14.13 -3.73
C ASP A 59 12.05 -12.87 -4.61
N GLU A 60 11.28 -12.81 -5.69
CA GLU A 60 11.25 -11.69 -6.64
C GLU A 60 9.80 -11.23 -6.89
N PRO A 61 9.17 -10.57 -5.90
CA PRO A 61 7.83 -10.05 -6.06
C PRO A 61 7.84 -8.81 -6.94
N ILE A 62 6.90 -8.77 -7.89
CA ILE A 62 6.61 -7.62 -8.74
C ILE A 62 5.32 -7.01 -8.23
N ILE A 63 5.39 -5.78 -7.72
CA ILE A 63 4.24 -5.06 -7.15
C ILE A 63 3.97 -3.84 -8.02
N CYS A 64 2.81 -3.84 -8.67
CA CYS A 64 2.41 -2.77 -9.60
C CYS A 64 1.07 -2.15 -9.21
N ASP A 65 0.89 -0.86 -9.46
CA ASP A 65 -0.41 -0.20 -9.33
C ASP A 65 -1.37 -0.61 -10.48
N GLU A 66 -2.58 -0.05 -10.48
CA GLU A 66 -3.59 -0.29 -11.53
C GLU A 66 -3.19 0.22 -12.94
N TYR A 67 -2.17 1.07 -13.03
CA TYR A 67 -1.63 1.63 -14.26
C TYR A 67 -0.35 0.93 -14.73
N GLY A 68 0.13 -0.08 -13.99
CA GLY A 68 1.35 -0.82 -14.29
C GLY A 68 2.64 -0.15 -13.82
N ASN A 69 2.58 0.90 -13.00
CA ASN A 69 3.77 1.51 -12.42
C ASN A 69 4.31 0.65 -11.27
N ASP A 70 5.62 0.50 -11.17
CA ASP A 70 6.26 -0.19 -10.05
C ASP A 70 6.08 0.62 -8.77
N TRP A 71 5.76 -0.05 -7.66
CA TRP A 71 5.58 0.59 -6.35
C TRP A 71 6.79 1.45 -5.94
N ARG A 72 8.00 1.04 -6.32
CA ARG A 72 9.24 1.76 -6.01
C ARG A 72 9.32 3.12 -6.69
N ASP A 73 8.68 3.28 -7.85
CA ASP A 73 8.66 4.55 -8.58
C ASP A 73 7.74 5.59 -7.91
N ILE A 74 6.83 5.12 -7.05
CA ILE A 74 5.85 5.95 -6.34
C ILE A 74 6.35 6.27 -4.92
N THR A 75 7.14 5.40 -4.30
CA THR A 75 7.66 5.55 -2.94
C THR A 75 9.03 6.23 -2.85
N ARG A 76 9.51 6.86 -3.94
CA ARG A 76 10.86 7.46 -4.01
C ARG A 76 10.87 8.96 -3.77
#